data_AF-A0A9D1YML7-F1
#
_entry.id   AF-A0A9D1YML7-F1
#
_cell.length_a   1.000
_cell.length_b   1.000
_cell.length_c   1.000
_cell.angle_alpha   90.00
_cell.angle_beta   90.00
_cell.angle_gamma   90.00
#
_symmetry.space_group_name_H-M   'P 1'
#
loop_
_entity.id
_entity.type
_entity.pdbx_description
1 polymer ?
#
loop_
_entity_poly.entity_id
_entity_poly.type
_entity_poly.pdbx_seq_one_letter_code
_entity_poly.pdbx_strand_id
1 'polypeptide(L)'
;MKIIYQIGIIFALCWVSEIVEALLPFSFPASVIGMILLFVLLALRVLKVEHIREKSDFLLSNMAFFFIPAGVSIINYFDVLKGNVGKLLLICFLTTILTFAVTAWTVRGVLLLMNRKRTDGGRMAADEAAGDGQMAADEAADGMKEPGKSGRQKPEKKTEGRREYV
;
A
#
# COMPACT_ATOMS: atom_id res chain seq x y z
N MET A 1 0.76 -6.75 28.96
CA MET A 1 1.89 -5.88 28.53
C MET A 1 2.78 -6.57 27.49
N LYS A 2 2.21 -7.14 26.41
CA LYS A 2 2.98 -7.83 25.36
C LYS A 2 3.34 -6.92 24.19
N ILE A 3 2.49 -5.93 23.89
CA ILE A 3 2.69 -4.97 22.80
C ILE A 3 4.01 -4.20 22.92
N ILE A 4 4.33 -3.65 24.10
CA ILE A 4 5.53 -2.83 24.32
C ILE A 4 6.81 -3.65 24.09
N TYR A 5 6.85 -4.87 24.64
CA TYR A 5 7.99 -5.78 24.46
C TYR A 5 8.20 -6.17 22.99
N GLN A 6 7.10 -6.41 22.28
CA GLN A 6 7.16 -6.81 20.88
C GLN A 6 7.50 -5.63 19.95
N ILE A 7 7.08 -4.39 20.27
CA ILE A 7 7.52 -3.18 19.54
C ILE A 7 9.02 -2.93 19.79
N GLY A 8 9.47 -3.18 21.02
CA GLY A 8 10.89 -3.12 21.37
C GLY A 8 11.78 -4.01 20.51
N ILE A 9 11.28 -5.17 20.07
CA ILE A 9 12.00 -6.07 19.14
C ILE A 9 12.19 -5.45 17.75
N ILE A 10 11.18 -4.78 17.19
CA ILE A 10 11.31 -4.10 15.90
C ILE A 10 12.27 -2.92 16.01
N PHE A 11 12.18 -2.13 17.09
CA PHE A 11 13.12 -1.05 17.35
C PHE A 11 14.56 -1.56 17.52
N ALA A 12 14.76 -2.67 18.24
CA ALA A 12 16.06 -3.30 18.36
C ALA A 12 16.59 -3.77 17.00
N LEU A 13 15.74 -4.34 16.15
CA LEU A 13 16.11 -4.75 14.80
C LEU A 13 16.52 -3.55 13.93
N CYS A 14 15.76 -2.46 13.96
CA CYS A 14 16.11 -1.21 13.27
C CYS A 14 17.44 -0.64 13.78
N TRP A 15 17.68 -0.70 15.09
CA TRP A 15 18.93 -0.23 15.66
C TRP A 15 20.12 -1.12 15.23
N VAL A 16 19.94 -2.44 15.19
CA VAL A 16 20.95 -3.35 14.65
C VAL A 16 21.22 -3.06 13.17
N SER A 17 20.20 -2.79 12.35
CA SER A 17 20.43 -2.44 10.94
C SER A 17 21.21 -1.14 10.77
N GLU A 18 21.00 -0.14 11.63
CA GLU A 18 21.77 1.12 11.62
C GLU A 18 23.24 0.88 11.98
N ILE A 19 23.50 0.03 12.97
CA ILE A 19 24.86 -0.35 13.36
C ILE A 19 25.56 -1.11 12.22
N VAL A 20 24.82 -2.00 11.54
CA VAL A 20 25.34 -2.74 10.38
C VAL A 20 25.61 -1.81 9.20
N GLU A 21 24.76 -0.80 8.96
CA GLU A 21 25.03 0.25 7.98
C GLU A 21 26.35 0.98 8.30
N ALA A 22 26.53 1.41 9.56
CA ALA A 22 27.72 2.14 9.99
C ALA A 22 29.01 1.30 9.94
N LEU A 23 28.92 -0.03 10.05
CA LEU A 23 30.06 -0.94 9.90
C LEU A 23 30.42 -1.21 8.45
N LEU A 24 29.49 -1.07 7.50
CA LEU A 24 29.77 -1.31 6.09
C LEU A 24 30.39 -0.06 5.42
N PRO A 25 31.44 -0.22 4.60
CA PRO A 25 32.04 0.89 3.84
C PRO A 25 31.21 1.32 2.62
N PHE A 26 29.96 0.86 2.49
CA PHE A 26 29.08 1.11 1.35
C PHE A 26 27.75 1.70 1.82
N SER A 27 27.26 2.74 1.13
CA SER A 27 26.00 3.43 1.44
C SER A 27 24.78 2.60 1.01
N PHE A 28 24.45 1.56 1.77
CA PHE A 28 23.14 0.91 1.69
C PHE A 28 22.22 1.50 2.76
N PRO A 29 20.99 1.90 2.42
CA PRO A 29 20.06 2.43 3.41
C PRO A 29 19.72 1.36 4.45
N ALA A 30 19.75 1.73 5.74
CA ALA A 30 19.39 0.86 6.87
C ALA A 30 18.07 0.11 6.66
N SER A 31 17.09 0.71 5.99
CA SER A 31 15.80 0.07 5.68
C SER A 31 15.95 -1.23 4.87
N VAL A 32 16.83 -1.26 3.87
CA VAL A 32 17.08 -2.46 3.05
C VAL A 32 17.82 -3.51 3.87
N ILE A 33 18.80 -3.09 4.66
CA ILE A 33 19.54 -3.97 5.58
C ILE A 33 18.58 -4.61 6.60
N GLY A 34 17.67 -3.83 7.16
CA GLY A 34 16.64 -4.30 8.09
C GLY A 34 15.70 -5.34 7.47
N MET A 35 15.26 -5.14 6.22
CA MET A 35 14.47 -6.15 5.50
C MET A 35 15.22 -7.47 5.33
N ILE A 36 16.49 -7.41 4.92
CA ILE A 36 17.34 -8.61 4.75
C ILE A 36 17.57 -9.29 6.10
N LEU A 37 17.86 -8.53 7.15
CA LEU A 37 18.09 -9.04 8.50
C LEU A 37 16.84 -9.77 9.03
N LEU A 38 15.66 -9.16 8.87
CA LEU A 38 14.39 -9.77 9.24
C LEU A 38 14.14 -11.06 8.47
N PHE A 39 14.41 -11.06 7.16
CA PHE A 39 14.29 -12.23 6.32
C PHE A 39 15.20 -13.38 6.77
N VAL A 40 16.46 -13.09 7.12
CA VAL A 40 17.40 -14.10 7.64
C VAL A 40 16.94 -14.65 9.00
N LEU A 41 16.49 -13.79 9.92
CA LEU A 41 15.95 -14.22 11.22
C LEU A 41 14.71 -15.12 11.06
N LEU A 42 13.87 -14.82 10.06
CA LEU A 42 12.71 -15.62 9.72
C LEU A 42 13.10 -16.95 9.07
N ALA A 43 14.09 -16.95 8.18
CA ALA A 43 14.62 -18.14 7.53
C ALA A 43 15.27 -19.11 8.53
N LEU A 44 15.96 -18.57 9.55
CA LEU A 44 16.52 -19.34 10.67
C LEU A 44 15.45 -19.84 11.65
N ARG A 45 14.16 -19.53 11.41
CA ARG A 45 12.99 -19.89 12.24
C ARG A 45 13.07 -19.43 13.71
N VAL A 46 14.00 -18.54 14.03
CA VAL A 46 14.18 -17.95 15.37
C VAL A 46 13.01 -17.02 15.71
N LEU A 47 12.45 -16.34 14.69
CA LEU A 47 11.28 -15.48 14.82
C LEU A 47 10.03 -16.15 14.23
N LYS A 48 8.94 -16.25 15.02
CA LYS A 48 7.62 -16.67 14.51
C LYS A 48 6.97 -15.53 13.74
N VAL A 49 6.50 -15.83 12.52
CA VAL A 49 5.79 -14.90 11.64
C VAL A 49 4.59 -14.25 12.35
N GLU A 50 3.81 -15.03 13.12
CA GLU A 50 2.69 -14.53 13.92
C GLU A 50 3.03 -13.31 14.78
N HIS A 51 4.22 -13.29 15.42
CA HIS A 51 4.59 -12.18 16.30
C HIS A 51 4.90 -10.90 15.52
N ILE A 52 5.44 -11.02 14.30
CA ILE A 52 5.76 -9.88 13.44
C ILE A 52 4.48 -9.32 12.79
N ARG A 53 3.56 -10.21 12.39
CA ARG A 53 2.30 -9.82 11.76
C ARG A 53 1.41 -9.01 12.70
N GLU A 54 1.22 -9.49 13.94
CA GLU A 54 0.50 -8.75 14.99
C GLU A 54 1.12 -7.37 15.27
N LYS A 55 2.45 -7.21 15.13
CA LYS A 55 3.10 -5.91 15.30
C LYS A 55 2.86 -4.98 14.12
N SER A 56 3.09 -5.51 12.93
CA SER A 56 2.99 -4.76 11.69
C SER A 56 1.57 -4.24 11.52
N ASP A 57 0.55 -5.07 11.79
CA ASP A 57 -0.86 -4.69 11.71
C ASP A 57 -1.22 -3.57 12.69
N PHE A 58 -0.66 -3.58 13.92
CA PHE A 58 -0.86 -2.50 14.88
C PHE A 58 -0.21 -1.17 14.44
N LEU A 59 1.04 -1.22 13.96
CA LEU A 59 1.73 -0.02 13.45
C LEU A 59 1.06 0.51 12.18
N LEU A 60 0.62 -0.39 11.30
CA LEU A 60 -0.05 -0.05 10.04
C LEU A 60 -1.44 0.53 10.30
N SER A 61 -2.18 -0.01 11.28
CA SER A 61 -3.45 0.57 11.73
C SER A 61 -3.29 1.99 12.32
N ASN A 62 -2.10 2.36 12.78
CA ASN A 62 -1.78 3.68 13.30
C ASN A 62 -0.84 4.47 12.38
N MET A 63 -0.74 4.09 11.09
CA MET A 63 0.24 4.66 10.16
C MET A 63 0.07 6.19 10.00
N ALA A 64 -1.17 6.68 10.04
CA ALA A 64 -1.49 8.11 9.99
C ALA A 64 -0.78 8.94 11.07
N PHE A 65 -0.60 8.38 12.28
CA PHE A 65 0.11 9.06 13.36
C PHE A 65 1.59 9.31 13.02
N PHE A 66 2.25 8.37 12.33
CA PHE A 66 3.63 8.52 11.88
C PHE A 66 3.77 9.48 10.69
N PHE A 67 2.72 9.67 9.91
CA PHE A 67 2.71 10.63 8.81
C PHE A 67 2.55 12.08 9.25
N ILE A 68 1.92 12.36 10.40
CA ILE A 68 1.76 13.74 10.89
C ILE A 68 3.13 14.43 11.08
N PRO A 69 4.12 13.86 11.81
CA PRO A 69 5.44 14.47 11.95
C PRO A 69 6.20 14.62 10.62
N ALA A 70 6.14 13.60 9.76
CA ALA A 70 6.79 13.62 8.46
C ALA A 70 6.20 14.71 7.54
N GLY A 71 4.87 14.85 7.55
CA GLY A 71 4.15 15.89 6.82
C GLY A 71 4.46 17.29 7.35
N VAL A 72 4.47 17.49 8.67
CA VAL A 72 4.84 18.79 9.25
C VAL A 72 6.27 19.19 8.85
N SER A 73 7.20 18.24 8.80
CA SER A 73 8.56 18.48 8.31
C SER A 73 8.59 18.96 6.85
N ILE A 74 7.73 18.42 5.99
CA ILE A 74 7.68 18.82 4.56
C ILE A 74 7.15 20.24 4.36
N ILE A 75 6.27 20.72 5.25
CA ILE A 75 5.68 22.07 5.16
C ILE A 75 6.76 23.16 5.28
N ASN A 76 7.85 22.91 6.01
CA ASN A 76 8.98 23.83 6.08
C ASN A 76 9.67 24.05 4.72
N TYR A 77 9.52 23.13 3.77
CA TYR A 77 10.10 23.20 2.43
C TYR A 77 9.04 23.51 1.36
N PHE A 78 7.86 23.97 1.76
CA PHE A 78 6.70 24.12 0.88
C PHE A 78 6.91 25.11 -0.27
N ASP A 79 7.70 26.18 -0.07
CA ASP A 79 8.02 27.15 -1.14
C ASP A 79 8.84 26.52 -2.28
N VAL A 80 9.85 25.72 -1.94
CA VAL A 80 10.68 24.98 -2.92
C VAL A 80 9.84 23.94 -3.65
N LEU A 81 8.93 23.31 -2.91
CA LEU A 81 8.01 22.30 -3.43
C LEU A 81 7.06 22.92 -4.45
N LYS A 82 6.37 24.02 -4.11
CA LYS A 82 5.45 24.74 -5.01
C LYS A 82 6.11 25.17 -6.31
N GLY A 83 7.36 25.65 -6.26
CA GLY A 83 8.12 26.03 -7.46
C GLY A 83 8.42 24.87 -8.41
N ASN A 84 8.39 23.62 -7.94
CA ASN A 84 8.74 22.43 -8.72
C ASN A 84 7.68 21.32 -8.72
N VAL A 85 6.48 21.55 -8.17
CA VAL A 85 5.39 20.55 -8.12
C VAL A 85 5.13 19.93 -9.49
N GLY A 86 5.10 20.74 -10.56
CA GLY A 86 4.89 20.22 -11.92
C GLY A 86 5.97 19.24 -12.38
N LYS A 87 7.25 19.54 -12.07
CA LYS A 87 8.37 18.65 -12.38
C LYS A 87 8.34 17.39 -11.52
N LEU A 88 7.98 17.53 -10.24
CA LEU A 88 7.84 16.42 -9.29
C LEU A 88 6.73 15.45 -9.70
N LEU A 89 5.56 15.97 -10.07
CA LEU A 89 4.47 15.13 -10.58
C LEU A 89 4.85 14.43 -11.88
N LEU A 90 5.52 15.14 -12.80
CA LEU A 90 5.97 14.56 -14.05
C LEU A 90 6.98 13.42 -13.81
N ILE A 91 8.02 13.66 -12.99
CA ILE A 91 9.00 12.60 -12.70
C ILE A 91 8.35 11.43 -11.97
N CYS A 92 7.50 11.67 -10.96
CA CYS A 92 6.78 10.60 -10.26
C CYS A 92 5.95 9.75 -11.22
N PHE A 93 5.17 10.38 -12.08
CA PHE A 93 4.33 9.67 -13.05
C PHE A 93 5.15 8.86 -14.04
N LEU A 94 6.22 9.46 -14.59
CA LEU A 94 7.13 8.78 -15.50
C LEU A 94 7.86 7.61 -14.82
N THR A 95 8.37 7.79 -13.61
CA THR A 95 9.05 6.72 -12.86
C THR A 95 8.10 5.61 -12.46
N THR A 96 6.84 5.92 -12.14
CA THR A 96 5.82 4.91 -11.85
C THR A 96 5.58 4.05 -13.09
N ILE A 97 5.29 4.65 -14.25
CA ILE A 97 5.09 3.91 -15.50
C ILE A 97 6.33 3.07 -15.85
N LEU A 98 7.52 3.68 -15.75
CA LEU A 98 8.77 2.99 -16.06
C LEU A 98 9.01 1.81 -15.13
N THR A 99 8.82 1.99 -13.82
CA THR A 99 9.00 0.92 -12.82
C THR A 99 8.03 -0.22 -13.08
N PHE A 100 6.75 0.07 -13.31
CA PHE A 100 5.76 -0.96 -13.65
C PHE A 100 6.08 -1.67 -14.97
N ALA A 101 6.54 -0.94 -16.00
CA ALA A 101 6.93 -1.51 -17.27
C ALA A 101 8.14 -2.46 -17.14
N VAL A 102 9.18 -2.04 -16.41
CA VAL A 102 10.38 -2.85 -16.15
C VAL A 102 10.02 -4.08 -15.31
N THR A 103 9.20 -3.93 -14.26
CA THR A 103 8.73 -5.05 -13.46
C THR A 103 7.91 -6.03 -14.30
N ALA A 104 6.95 -5.54 -15.10
CA ALA A 104 6.16 -6.38 -15.99
C ALA A 104 7.03 -7.10 -17.04
N TRP A 105 8.04 -6.43 -17.60
CA TRP A 105 8.97 -7.03 -18.55
C TRP A 105 9.84 -8.09 -17.89
N THR A 106 10.35 -7.81 -16.68
CA THR A 106 11.17 -8.75 -15.90
C THR A 106 10.35 -9.99 -15.55
N VAL A 107 9.13 -9.82 -15.06
CA VAL A 107 8.20 -10.91 -14.77
C VAL A 107 7.88 -11.69 -16.04
N ARG A 108 7.57 -11.04 -17.16
CA ARG A 108 7.33 -11.73 -18.44
C ARG A 108 8.56 -12.49 -18.93
N GLY A 109 9.76 -11.92 -18.80
CA GLY A 109 11.01 -12.57 -19.18
C GLY A 109 11.30 -13.80 -18.33
N VAL A 110 11.13 -13.68 -17.01
CA VAL A 110 11.25 -14.81 -16.08
C VAL A 110 10.18 -15.86 -16.36
N LEU A 111 8.92 -15.46 -16.62
CA LEU A 111 7.85 -16.38 -16.96
C LEU A 111 8.08 -17.09 -18.29
N LEU A 112 8.68 -16.43 -19.28
CA LEU A 112 9.06 -17.06 -20.55
C LEU A 112 10.20 -18.07 -20.36
N LEU A 113 11.20 -17.76 -19.53
CA LEU A 113 12.25 -18.71 -19.13
C LEU A 113 11.69 -19.87 -18.29
N MET A 114 10.70 -19.58 -17.46
CA MET A 114 9.98 -20.54 -16.62
C MET A 114 8.87 -21.27 -17.37
N ASN A 115 8.51 -20.91 -18.62
CA ASN A 115 7.45 -21.57 -19.41
C ASN A 115 7.85 -22.97 -19.91
N ARG A 116 8.92 -23.52 -19.34
CA ARG A 116 9.15 -24.97 -19.25
C ARG A 116 8.44 -25.64 -18.07
N LYS A 117 7.86 -24.87 -17.11
CA LYS A 117 7.07 -25.30 -15.93
C LYS A 117 6.17 -24.18 -15.35
N ARG A 118 4.84 -24.28 -15.56
CA ARG A 118 3.71 -23.73 -14.77
C ARG A 118 3.32 -22.24 -14.90
N THR A 119 2.27 -22.04 -15.68
CA THR A 119 1.24 -20.98 -15.80
C THR A 119 0.71 -20.27 -14.53
N ASP A 120 1.27 -20.44 -13.32
CA ASP A 120 0.64 -19.96 -12.08
C ASP A 120 1.09 -18.54 -11.64
N GLY A 121 2.30 -18.10 -11.99
CA GLY A 121 2.81 -16.78 -11.56
C GLY A 121 2.17 -15.57 -12.25
N GLY A 122 1.57 -15.77 -13.43
CA GLY A 122 0.92 -14.69 -14.20
C GLY A 122 -0.44 -14.25 -13.64
N ARG A 123 -1.06 -15.07 -12.78
CA ARG A 123 -2.32 -14.74 -12.09
C ARG A 123 -2.09 -13.86 -10.86
N MET A 124 -1.04 -14.13 -10.07
CA MET A 124 -0.75 -13.38 -8.85
C MET A 124 -0.44 -11.90 -9.08
N ALA A 125 0.35 -11.56 -10.11
CA ALA A 125 0.68 -10.17 -10.41
C ALA A 125 -0.49 -9.36 -11.00
N ALA A 126 -1.46 -10.02 -11.64
CA ALA A 126 -2.68 -9.39 -12.13
C ALA A 126 -3.70 -9.16 -11.00
N ASP A 127 -3.72 -10.04 -9.99
CA ASP A 127 -4.56 -9.93 -8.80
C ASP A 127 -4.09 -8.78 -7.89
N GLU A 128 -2.77 -8.61 -7.72
CA GLU A 128 -2.19 -7.54 -6.88
C GLU A 128 -2.50 -6.14 -7.45
N ALA A 129 -2.32 -5.96 -8.76
CA ALA A 129 -2.67 -4.70 -9.44
C ALA A 129 -4.18 -4.39 -9.45
N ALA A 130 -5.04 -5.42 -9.36
CA ALA A 130 -6.48 -5.25 -9.26
C ALA A 130 -6.93 -4.95 -7.82
N GLY A 131 -6.26 -5.54 -6.81
CA GLY A 131 -6.57 -5.36 -5.39
C GLY A 131 -6.27 -3.95 -4.87
N ASP A 132 -5.12 -3.39 -5.22
CA ASP A 132 -4.72 -2.04 -4.78
C ASP A 132 -5.59 -0.94 -5.43
N GLY A 133 -6.02 -1.15 -6.68
CA GLY A 133 -6.92 -0.23 -7.39
C GLY A 133 -8.36 -0.25 -6.87
N GLN A 134 -8.84 -1.40 -6.41
CA GLN A 134 -10.18 -1.54 -5.84
C GLN A 134 -10.28 -0.91 -4.45
N MET A 135 -9.24 -1.04 -3.62
CA MET A 135 -9.20 -0.50 -2.26
C MET A 135 -9.18 1.04 -2.24
N ALA A 136 -8.45 1.67 -3.18
CA ALA A 136 -8.45 3.13 -3.34
C ALA A 136 -9.79 3.68 -3.88
N ALA A 137 -10.50 2.90 -4.70
CA ALA A 137 -11.82 3.27 -5.22
C ALA A 137 -12.92 3.11 -4.16
N ASP A 138 -12.87 2.06 -3.34
CA ASP A 138 -13.80 1.83 -2.24
C ASP A 138 -13.63 2.88 -1.13
N GLU A 139 -12.39 3.28 -0.81
CA GLU A 139 -12.11 4.32 0.19
C GLU A 139 -12.59 5.71 -0.25
N ALA A 140 -12.50 6.01 -1.56
CA ALA A 140 -13.08 7.24 -2.14
C ALA A 140 -14.62 7.23 -2.18
N ALA A 141 -15.23 6.04 -2.28
CA ALA A 141 -16.69 5.88 -2.31
C ALA A 141 -17.31 5.91 -0.90
N ASP A 142 -16.63 5.34 0.10
CA ASP A 142 -17.10 5.32 1.49
C ASP A 142 -16.95 6.69 2.16
N GLY A 143 -15.91 7.45 1.82
CA GLY A 143 -15.72 8.84 2.26
C GLY A 143 -16.77 9.85 1.74
N MET A 144 -17.63 9.47 0.79
CA MET A 144 -18.74 10.30 0.27
C MET A 144 -20.12 9.96 0.86
N LYS A 145 -20.22 9.11 1.89
CA LYS A 145 -21.49 8.89 2.61
C LYS A 145 -21.56 9.66 3.92
N GLU A 146 -21.65 10.98 3.81
CA GLU A 146 -22.23 11.82 4.88
C GLU A 146 -23.77 11.92 4.71
N PRO A 147 -24.55 11.96 5.81
CA PRO A 147 -25.97 11.62 5.82
C PRO A 147 -26.88 12.86 5.68
N GLY A 148 -27.86 12.88 4.77
CA GLY A 148 -28.79 14.01 4.76
C GLY A 148 -29.85 14.13 3.66
N LYS A 149 -31.05 13.62 3.98
CA LYS A 149 -32.39 14.21 3.79
C LYS A 149 -32.94 14.59 2.39
N SER A 150 -34.28 14.47 2.35
CA SER A 150 -35.26 15.19 1.53
C SER A 150 -35.54 14.56 0.16
N GLY A 151 -36.71 13.99 -0.11
CA GLY A 151 -38.05 14.48 0.21
C GLY A 151 -38.70 14.97 -1.09
N ARG A 152 -39.52 14.12 -1.74
CA ARG A 152 -40.54 14.58 -2.70
C ARG A 152 -41.67 13.56 -2.83
N GLN A 153 -42.78 13.89 -2.19
CA GLN A 153 -44.12 13.40 -2.47
C GLN A 153 -44.58 13.83 -3.88
N LYS A 154 -45.32 12.91 -4.54
CA LYS A 154 -46.51 13.01 -5.44
C LYS A 154 -46.65 14.17 -6.47
N PRO A 155 -47.38 14.01 -7.61
CA PRO A 155 -48.77 13.51 -7.70
C PRO A 155 -49.00 12.45 -8.81
N GLU A 156 -49.72 11.36 -8.57
CA GLU A 156 -51.16 11.17 -8.88
C GLU A 156 -51.63 11.68 -10.26
N LYS A 157 -51.85 10.78 -11.22
CA LYS A 157 -53.02 10.84 -12.12
C LYS A 157 -53.55 9.45 -12.51
N LYS A 158 -54.85 9.36 -12.31
CA LYS A 158 -55.86 8.32 -12.53
C LYS A 158 -56.28 8.24 -14.00
N THR A 159 -56.35 7.05 -14.59
CA THR A 159 -57.27 6.65 -15.69
C THR A 159 -57.10 5.14 -15.87
N GLU A 160 -58.02 4.28 -15.43
CA GLU A 160 -59.37 4.01 -15.93
C GLU A 160 -59.38 2.59 -16.49
N GLY A 161 -60.07 1.70 -15.79
CA GLY A 161 -60.21 0.32 -16.19
C GLY A 161 -61.10 0.18 -17.42
N ARG A 162 -60.75 -0.77 -18.30
CA ARG A 162 -61.72 -1.41 -19.18
C ARG A 162 -61.24 -2.80 -19.58
N ARG A 163 -62.07 -3.76 -19.18
CA ARG A 163 -62.40 -5.08 -19.74
C ARG A 163 -61.62 -5.54 -21.00
N GLU A 164 -61.29 -6.84 -21.02
CA GLU A 164 -61.76 -7.89 -21.96
C GLU A 164 -60.72 -9.04 -21.94
N TYR A 165 -61.04 -10.21 -21.37
CA TYR A 165 -61.53 -11.42 -22.07
C TYR A 165 -60.74 -11.73 -23.36
N VAL A 166 -59.74 -12.62 -23.27
CA VAL A 166 -59.61 -13.96 -23.88
C VAL A 166 -58.28 -14.54 -23.44
#